data_AF-A0A4R6KLE5-F1
#
_entry.id   AF-A0A4R6KLE5-F1
#
_cell.length_a   1.000
_cell.length_b   1.000
_cell.length_c   1.000
_cell.angle_alpha   90.00
_cell.angle_beta   90.00
_cell.angle_gamma   90.00
#
_symmetry.space_group_name_H-M   'P 1'
#
loop_
_entity.id
_entity.type
_entity.pdbx_description
1 polymer ?
#
loop_
_entity_poly.entity_id
_entity_poly.type
_entity_poly.pdbx_seq_one_letter_code
_entity_poly.pdbx_strand_id
1 'polypeptide(L)'
;MDAWSTSVYLVSMPNSSRPPSAATLTTTVGAMVLSVPLMTFTLYFVLVTDDGFGDFPATWALAILALAVGAYAFCEYVGFRTAPLEHGGEPHEVEAASWMRFTTSTFVRFAVCEAVFLISVPLGIITQSFWIVLVGAALGLALLTWEVWPGPRNQRRFAAALEARGVPSYLPGRPQDHL
;
A
#
# COMPACT_ATOMS: atom_id res chain seq x y z
N MET A 1 -46.25 37.95 -3.10
CA MET A 1 -45.54 38.32 -1.87
C MET A 1 -45.48 37.10 -0.96
N ASP A 2 -44.59 36.18 -1.37
CA ASP A 2 -43.50 35.57 -0.60
C ASP A 2 -43.81 34.96 0.77
N ALA A 3 -43.87 33.62 0.82
CA ALA A 3 -43.65 32.90 2.09
C ALA A 3 -43.31 31.39 1.99
N TRP A 4 -42.88 30.79 0.86
CA TRP A 4 -42.71 29.30 0.85
C TRP A 4 -41.58 28.71 -0.03
N SER A 5 -40.47 29.40 -0.30
CA SER A 5 -39.35 28.81 -1.07
C SER A 5 -38.04 28.58 -0.28
N THR A 6 -38.10 28.42 1.04
CA THR A 6 -36.92 28.25 1.91
C THR A 6 -36.89 26.88 2.58
N SER A 7 -36.88 25.81 1.79
CA SER A 7 -36.55 24.45 2.29
C SER A 7 -35.87 23.60 1.23
N VAL A 8 -34.87 24.18 0.56
CA VAL A 8 -33.89 23.42 -0.24
C VAL A 8 -32.49 23.83 0.21
N TYR A 9 -32.21 23.66 1.50
CA TYR A 9 -30.84 23.62 2.02
C TYR A 9 -30.59 22.21 2.58
N LEU A 10 -29.43 21.65 2.23
CA LEU A 10 -28.89 20.36 2.67
C LEU A 10 -29.40 19.11 1.95
N VAL A 11 -29.33 19.10 0.62
CA VAL A 11 -28.84 17.87 -0.03
C VAL A 11 -27.36 17.81 0.29
N SER A 12 -27.03 17.09 1.35
CA SER A 12 -25.68 16.58 1.63
C SER A 12 -25.08 16.09 0.32
N MET A 13 -24.11 16.80 -0.26
CA MET A 13 -23.32 16.25 -1.36
C MET A 13 -22.54 15.07 -0.78
N PRO A 14 -22.94 13.81 -1.04
CA PRO A 14 -22.13 12.71 -0.60
C PRO A 14 -20.95 12.66 -1.56
N ASN A 15 -19.74 12.59 -1.01
CA ASN A 15 -18.49 12.35 -1.71
C ASN A 15 -17.83 13.62 -2.28
N SER A 16 -16.94 14.23 -1.48
CA SER A 16 -15.79 14.94 -2.05
C SER A 16 -15.11 13.96 -3.02
N SER A 17 -15.24 14.19 -4.32
CA SER A 17 -14.68 13.30 -5.33
C SER A 17 -13.20 13.10 -5.04
N ARG A 18 -12.78 11.87 -4.72
CA ARG A 18 -11.36 11.54 -4.63
C ARG A 18 -10.69 12.07 -5.90
N PRO A 19 -9.54 12.76 -5.79
CA PRO A 19 -8.85 13.21 -6.99
C PRO A 19 -8.58 11.99 -7.90
N PRO A 20 -8.66 12.12 -9.24
CA PRO A 20 -8.56 10.99 -10.16
C PRO A 20 -7.30 10.13 -9.94
N SER A 21 -6.19 10.77 -9.54
CA SER A 21 -4.93 10.13 -9.17
C SER A 21 -5.07 9.16 -7.98
N ALA A 22 -5.84 9.53 -6.95
CA ALA A 22 -6.06 8.68 -5.78
C ALA A 22 -6.91 7.45 -6.09
N ALA A 23 -7.92 7.61 -6.95
CA ALA A 23 -8.76 6.51 -7.39
C ALA A 23 -7.95 5.48 -8.20
N THR A 24 -7.15 5.94 -9.17
CA THR A 24 -6.26 5.08 -9.97
C THR A 24 -5.22 4.39 -9.09
N LEU A 25 -4.58 5.09 -8.15
CA LEU A 25 -3.61 4.47 -7.26
C LEU A 25 -4.27 3.38 -6.38
N THR A 26 -5.48 3.64 -5.87
CA THR A 26 -6.21 2.67 -5.04
C THR A 26 -6.60 1.43 -5.85
N THR A 27 -7.04 1.58 -7.10
CA THR A 27 -7.37 0.43 -7.95
C THR A 27 -6.13 -0.36 -8.33
N THR A 28 -5.01 0.31 -8.66
CA THR A 28 -3.74 -0.35 -8.95
C THR A 28 -3.21 -1.12 -7.73
N VAL A 29 -3.15 -0.49 -6.55
CA VAL A 29 -2.74 -1.18 -5.32
C VAL A 29 -3.70 -2.31 -4.98
N GLY A 30 -5.01 -2.13 -5.15
CA GLY A 30 -6.00 -3.20 -4.94
C GLY A 30 -5.75 -4.41 -5.85
N ALA A 31 -5.47 -4.18 -7.14
CA ALA A 31 -5.13 -5.24 -8.08
C ALA A 31 -3.84 -5.97 -7.69
N MET A 32 -2.83 -5.22 -7.22
CA MET A 32 -1.57 -5.75 -6.74
C MET A 32 -1.71 -6.57 -5.45
N VAL A 33 -2.55 -6.16 -4.51
CA VAL A 33 -2.84 -6.98 -3.32
C VAL A 33 -3.59 -8.25 -3.71
N LEU A 34 -4.49 -8.18 -4.69
CA LEU A 34 -5.26 -9.33 -5.17
C LEU A 34 -4.41 -10.33 -5.98
N SER A 35 -3.28 -9.93 -6.55
CA SER A 35 -2.40 -10.86 -7.27
C SER A 35 -1.82 -11.95 -6.36
N VAL A 36 -1.48 -11.61 -5.11
CA VAL A 36 -0.88 -12.54 -4.13
C VAL A 36 -1.76 -13.76 -3.84
N PRO A 37 -3.06 -13.63 -3.46
CA PRO A 37 -3.91 -14.79 -3.25
C PRO A 37 -4.17 -15.56 -4.55
N LEU A 38 -4.26 -14.89 -5.71
CA LEU A 38 -4.42 -15.58 -7.00
C LEU A 38 -3.19 -16.40 -7.39
N MET A 39 -1.98 -15.87 -7.17
CA MET A 39 -0.73 -16.60 -7.37
C MET A 39 -0.62 -17.78 -6.39
N THR A 40 -0.95 -17.54 -5.11
CA THR A 40 -0.96 -18.60 -4.07
C THR A 40 -1.93 -19.72 -4.45
N PHE A 41 -3.11 -19.38 -4.95
CA PHE A 41 -4.10 -20.34 -5.45
C PHE A 41 -3.62 -21.10 -6.69
N THR A 42 -2.93 -20.43 -7.62
CA THR A 42 -2.33 -21.12 -8.78
C THR A 42 -1.23 -22.09 -8.32
N LEU A 43 -0.39 -21.69 -7.36
CA LEU A 43 0.69 -22.51 -6.82
C LEU A 43 0.19 -23.71 -6.03
N TYR A 44 -1.02 -23.66 -5.48
CA TYR A 44 -1.66 -24.81 -4.83
C TYR A 44 -1.71 -26.02 -5.78
N PHE A 45 -2.13 -25.82 -7.03
CA PHE A 45 -2.20 -26.92 -8.02
C PHE A 45 -0.83 -27.42 -8.48
N VAL A 46 0.23 -26.65 -8.23
CA VAL A 46 1.60 -27.02 -8.62
C VAL A 46 2.32 -27.78 -7.51
N LEU A 47 2.13 -27.36 -6.25
CA LEU A 47 2.90 -27.83 -5.10
C LEU A 47 2.15 -28.84 -4.22
N VAL A 48 0.82 -28.84 -4.24
CA VAL A 48 0.04 -29.83 -3.49
C VAL A 48 -0.12 -31.07 -4.36
N THR A 49 0.57 -32.14 -3.96
CA THR A 49 0.51 -33.47 -4.59
C THR A 49 -0.41 -34.40 -3.80
N ASP A 50 -0.53 -35.66 -4.21
CA ASP A 50 -1.37 -36.66 -3.55
C ASP A 50 -1.00 -36.90 -2.07
N ASP A 51 0.23 -36.57 -1.67
CA ASP A 51 0.74 -36.65 -0.30
C ASP A 51 0.33 -35.43 0.57
N GLY A 52 -0.36 -34.44 -0.02
CA GLY A 52 -0.91 -33.27 0.68
C GLY A 52 -0.01 -32.03 0.63
N PHE A 53 0.02 -31.26 1.73
CA PHE A 53 0.70 -29.96 1.81
C PHE A 53 2.23 -30.04 2.02
N GLY A 54 2.77 -31.26 2.14
CA GLY A 54 4.13 -31.52 2.57
C GLY A 54 4.35 -31.28 4.07
N ASP A 55 5.54 -31.66 4.55
CA ASP A 55 5.95 -31.41 5.92
C ASP A 55 6.14 -29.91 6.18
N PHE A 56 5.83 -29.47 7.41
CA PHE A 56 6.03 -28.08 7.81
C PHE A 56 7.52 -27.81 8.08
N PRO A 57 8.21 -27.02 7.25
CA PRO A 57 9.64 -26.82 7.36
C PRO A 57 9.91 -25.61 8.27
N ALA A 58 9.91 -25.85 9.59
CA ALA A 58 9.99 -24.81 10.61
C ALA A 58 11.20 -23.86 10.44
N THR A 59 12.36 -24.38 10.03
CA THR A 59 13.58 -23.58 9.81
C THR A 59 13.41 -22.56 8.68
N TRP A 60 12.81 -22.96 7.56
CA TRP A 60 12.55 -22.08 6.43
C TRP A 60 11.43 -21.08 6.71
N ALA A 61 10.40 -21.48 7.46
CA ALA A 61 9.36 -20.56 7.91
C ALA A 61 9.93 -19.43 8.78
N LEU A 62 10.89 -19.74 9.66
CA LEU A 62 11.62 -18.73 10.45
C LEU A 62 12.47 -17.81 9.57
N ALA A 63 13.09 -18.33 8.51
CA ALA A 63 13.85 -17.51 7.56
C ALA A 63 12.95 -16.51 6.83
N ILE A 64 11.74 -16.93 6.41
CA ILE A 64 10.75 -16.03 5.80
C ILE A 64 10.25 -15.00 6.81
N LEU A 65 10.01 -15.40 8.06
CA LEU A 65 9.64 -14.46 9.11
C LEU A 65 10.73 -13.40 9.33
N ALA A 66 11.99 -13.80 9.39
CA ALA A 66 13.12 -12.88 9.51
C ALA A 66 13.20 -11.93 8.31
N LEU A 67 12.96 -12.45 7.09
CA LEU A 67 12.88 -11.64 5.88
C LEU A 67 11.73 -10.62 5.94
N ALA A 68 10.55 -11.02 6.42
CA ALA A 68 9.40 -10.14 6.59
C ALA A 68 9.68 -9.01 7.59
N VAL A 69 10.34 -9.32 8.72
CA VAL A 69 10.78 -8.32 9.70
C VAL A 69 11.79 -7.36 9.08
N GLY A 70 12.74 -7.86 8.29
CA GLY A 70 13.71 -7.04 7.56
C GLY A 70 13.04 -6.11 6.54
N ALA A 71 12.06 -6.61 5.78
CA ALA A 71 11.28 -5.83 4.82
C ALA A 71 10.46 -4.74 5.52
N TYR A 72 9.82 -5.06 6.65
CA TYR A 72 9.11 -4.10 7.48
C TYR A 72 10.05 -2.98 7.96
N ALA A 73 11.18 -3.34 8.56
CA ALA A 73 12.17 -2.37 9.02
C ALA A 73 12.67 -1.48 7.87
N PHE A 74 12.95 -2.07 6.70
CA PHE A 74 13.36 -1.30 5.52
C PHE A 74 12.28 -0.31 5.07
N CYS A 75 11.02 -0.73 5.01
CA CYS A 75 9.89 0.15 4.68
C CYS A 75 9.75 1.30 5.67
N GLU A 76 9.95 1.06 6.97
CA GLU A 76 9.86 2.09 8.00
C GLU A 76 11.05 3.07 7.94
N TYR A 77 12.27 2.59 7.69
CA TYR A 77 13.48 3.43 7.62
C TYR A 77 13.63 4.21 6.30
N VAL A 78 13.32 3.59 5.16
CA VAL A 78 13.58 4.14 3.83
C VAL A 78 12.30 4.67 3.17
N GLY A 79 11.17 3.99 3.39
CA GLY A 79 9.93 4.27 2.67
C GLY A 79 9.38 5.68 2.87
N PHE A 80 9.57 6.29 4.06
CA PHE A 80 9.05 7.62 4.39
C PHE A 80 10.08 8.77 4.29
N ARG A 81 11.33 8.47 3.92
CA ARG A 81 12.36 9.51 3.74
C ARG A 81 12.22 10.17 2.38
N THR A 82 11.32 11.14 2.29
CA THR A 82 11.22 12.01 1.11
C THR A 82 11.80 13.38 1.40
N ALA A 83 12.60 13.91 0.45
CA ALA A 83 13.09 15.27 0.53
C ALA A 83 11.90 16.25 0.60
N PRO A 84 11.91 17.23 1.53
CA PRO A 84 10.86 18.23 1.62
C PRO A 84 10.69 19.00 0.31
N LEU A 85 9.49 19.51 0.06
CA LEU A 85 9.21 20.32 -1.12
C LEU A 85 10.07 21.60 -1.11
N GLU A 86 10.52 22.02 -2.30
CA GLU A 86 11.24 23.28 -2.47
C GLU A 86 10.25 24.45 -2.53
N HIS A 87 10.68 25.61 -2.04
CA HIS A 87 9.87 26.81 -2.06
C HIS A 87 9.91 27.44 -3.46
N GLY A 88 8.74 27.82 -4.00
CA GLY A 88 8.65 28.68 -5.19
C GLY A 88 8.05 28.10 -6.46
N GLY A 89 7.36 26.94 -6.41
CA GLY A 89 6.61 26.40 -7.56
C GLY A 89 5.17 26.89 -7.63
N GLU A 90 4.55 26.84 -8.82
CA GLU A 90 3.10 27.06 -8.94
C GLU A 90 2.32 25.95 -8.20
N PRO A 91 1.16 26.25 -7.60
CA PRO A 91 0.40 25.27 -6.81
C PRO A 91 0.10 23.96 -7.54
N HIS A 92 -0.21 24.04 -8.84
CA HIS A 92 -0.54 22.88 -9.66
C HIS A 92 0.67 21.97 -9.94
N GLU A 93 1.87 22.55 -10.08
CA GLU A 93 3.11 21.82 -10.28
C GLU A 93 3.56 21.12 -9.00
N VAL A 94 3.38 21.79 -7.85
CA VAL A 94 3.70 21.25 -6.52
C VAL A 94 2.79 20.07 -6.17
N GLU A 95 1.49 20.16 -6.50
CA GLU A 95 0.55 19.05 -6.34
C GLU A 95 0.93 17.84 -7.20
N ALA A 96 1.18 18.05 -8.50
CA ALA A 96 1.57 16.97 -9.42
C ALA A 96 2.88 16.29 -8.96
N ALA A 97 3.88 17.07 -8.55
CA ALA A 97 5.14 16.54 -8.01
C ALA A 97 4.94 15.75 -6.72
N SER A 98 4.05 16.19 -5.83
CA SER A 98 3.73 15.51 -4.57
C SER A 98 3.06 14.16 -4.82
N TRP A 99 2.10 14.10 -5.74
CA TRP A 99 1.46 12.84 -6.15
C TRP A 99 2.40 11.87 -6.84
N MET A 100 3.31 12.36 -7.69
CA MET A 100 4.33 11.52 -8.33
C MET A 100 5.26 10.91 -7.28
N ARG A 101 5.76 11.70 -6.31
CA ARG A 101 6.61 11.20 -5.22
C ARG A 101 5.89 10.19 -4.33
N PHE A 102 4.62 10.44 -4.01
CA PHE A 102 3.80 9.52 -3.22
C PHE A 102 3.60 8.19 -3.93
N THR A 103 3.27 8.22 -5.22
CA THR A 103 3.10 7.04 -6.06
C THR A 103 4.40 6.23 -6.13
N THR A 104 5.54 6.88 -6.43
CA THR A 104 6.85 6.22 -6.47
C THR A 104 7.21 5.56 -5.14
N SER A 105 7.01 6.27 -4.01
CA SER A 105 7.24 5.70 -2.68
C SER A 105 6.36 4.48 -2.41
N THR A 106 5.09 4.53 -2.81
CA THR A 106 4.13 3.42 -2.67
C THR A 106 4.60 2.19 -3.46
N PHE A 107 5.03 2.36 -4.71
CA PHE A 107 5.56 1.26 -5.53
C PHE A 107 6.85 0.65 -4.98
N VAL A 108 7.75 1.47 -4.41
CA VAL A 108 8.98 0.94 -3.77
C VAL A 108 8.62 0.08 -2.55
N ARG A 109 7.72 0.54 -1.70
CA ARG A 109 7.25 -0.24 -0.54
C ARG A 109 6.52 -1.51 -0.97
N PHE A 110 5.73 -1.42 -2.04
CA PHE A 110 5.09 -2.57 -2.66
C PHE A 110 6.12 -3.62 -3.07
N ALA A 111 7.13 -3.25 -3.86
CA ALA A 111 8.16 -4.18 -4.32
C ALA A 111 8.92 -4.84 -3.15
N VAL A 112 9.22 -4.08 -2.09
CA VAL A 112 9.90 -4.62 -0.90
C VAL A 112 9.01 -5.59 -0.13
N CYS A 113 7.74 -5.26 0.08
CA CYS A 113 6.80 -6.15 0.78
C CYS A 113 6.48 -7.40 -0.05
N GLU A 114 6.29 -7.25 -1.35
CA GLU A 114 6.02 -8.34 -2.28
C GLU A 114 7.21 -9.28 -2.42
N ALA A 115 8.45 -8.79 -2.33
CA ALA A 115 9.65 -9.61 -2.37
C ALA A 115 9.64 -10.74 -1.32
N VAL A 116 9.04 -10.52 -0.14
CA VAL A 116 8.87 -11.56 0.89
C VAL A 116 8.05 -12.73 0.36
N PHE A 117 6.94 -12.45 -0.32
CA PHE A 117 6.11 -13.46 -0.97
C PHE A 117 6.84 -14.09 -2.15
N LEU A 118 7.44 -13.31 -3.04
CA LEU A 118 8.14 -13.82 -4.22
C LEU A 118 9.34 -14.70 -3.89
N ILE A 119 10.02 -14.47 -2.76
CA ILE A 119 11.11 -15.34 -2.27
C ILE A 119 10.57 -16.64 -1.68
N SER A 120 9.37 -16.62 -1.10
CA SER A 120 8.74 -17.84 -0.57
C SER A 120 8.39 -18.85 -1.67
N VAL A 121 8.08 -18.39 -2.89
CA VAL A 121 7.72 -19.25 -4.02
C VAL A 121 8.86 -20.21 -4.43
N PRO A 122 10.07 -19.75 -4.80
CA PRO A 122 11.17 -20.65 -5.15
C PRO A 122 11.60 -21.51 -3.96
N LEU A 123 11.51 -21.01 -2.72
CA LEU A 123 11.78 -21.81 -1.53
C LEU A 123 10.76 -22.96 -1.35
N GLY A 124 9.47 -22.70 -1.60
CA GLY A 124 8.43 -23.72 -1.59
C GLY A 124 8.68 -24.81 -2.63
N ILE A 125 9.18 -24.42 -3.81
CA ILE A 125 9.59 -25.37 -4.86
C ILE A 125 10.82 -26.17 -4.43
N ILE A 126 11.87 -25.56 -3.88
CA ILE A 126 13.09 -26.26 -3.47
C ILE A 126 12.81 -27.26 -2.35
N THR A 127 11.97 -26.88 -1.39
CA THR A 127 11.63 -27.72 -0.23
C THR A 127 10.45 -28.65 -0.46
N GLN A 128 9.78 -28.53 -1.62
CA GLN A 128 8.55 -29.26 -1.96
C GLN A 128 7.47 -29.10 -0.87
N SER A 129 7.34 -27.90 -0.29
CA SER A 129 6.42 -27.62 0.80
C SER A 129 5.57 -26.39 0.52
N PHE A 130 4.26 -26.57 0.43
CA PHE A 130 3.31 -25.49 0.18
C PHE A 130 3.18 -24.55 1.40
N TRP A 131 3.49 -25.04 2.61
CA TRP A 131 3.48 -24.23 3.83
C TRP A 131 4.37 -23.00 3.74
N ILE A 132 5.51 -23.11 3.06
CA ILE A 132 6.42 -21.99 2.85
C ILE A 132 5.74 -20.86 2.08
N VAL A 133 5.02 -21.22 1.01
CA VAL A 133 4.28 -20.27 0.18
C VAL A 133 3.14 -19.65 0.98
N LEU A 134 2.41 -20.43 1.78
CA LEU A 134 1.34 -19.92 2.65
C LEU A 134 1.86 -18.91 3.68
N VAL A 135 2.99 -19.22 4.34
CA VAL A 135 3.61 -18.31 5.32
C VAL A 135 4.07 -17.03 4.62
N GLY A 136 4.72 -17.14 3.47
CA GLY A 136 5.13 -15.98 2.66
C GLY A 136 3.95 -15.14 2.19
N ALA A 137 2.86 -15.77 1.74
CA ALA A 137 1.65 -15.10 1.31
C ALA A 137 0.95 -14.40 2.47
N ALA A 138 0.83 -15.04 3.63
CA ALA A 138 0.21 -14.47 4.81
C ALA A 138 0.99 -13.24 5.31
N LEU A 139 2.32 -13.36 5.42
CA LEU A 139 3.18 -12.25 5.83
C LEU A 139 3.23 -11.13 4.80
N GLY A 140 3.35 -11.47 3.51
CA GLY A 140 3.32 -10.53 2.41
C GLY A 140 2.01 -9.75 2.36
N LEU A 141 0.86 -10.41 2.50
CA LEU A 141 -0.44 -9.76 2.56
C LEU A 141 -0.59 -8.84 3.79
N ALA A 142 -0.14 -9.29 4.96
CA ALA A 142 -0.15 -8.46 6.16
C ALA A 142 0.70 -7.18 5.95
N LEU A 143 1.88 -7.31 5.35
CA LEU A 143 2.76 -6.18 5.03
C LEU A 143 2.14 -5.24 3.99
N LEU A 144 1.59 -5.79 2.90
CA LEU A 144 0.97 -5.01 1.83
C LEU A 144 -0.25 -4.22 2.33
N THR A 145 -1.11 -4.88 3.10
CA THR A 145 -2.31 -4.23 3.67
C THR A 145 -1.95 -3.16 4.70
N TRP A 146 -0.83 -3.32 5.41
CA TRP A 146 -0.41 -2.36 6.42
C TRP A 146 0.40 -1.18 5.85
N GLU A 147 1.43 -1.45 5.04
CA GLU A 147 2.41 -0.44 4.61
C GLU A 147 2.12 0.17 3.25
N VAL A 148 1.41 -0.52 2.36
CA VAL A 148 1.19 -0.09 0.97
C VAL A 148 -0.21 0.48 0.77
N TRP A 149 -1.17 0.11 1.61
CA TRP A 149 -2.54 0.58 1.47
C TRP A 149 -2.61 2.12 1.49
N PRO A 150 -3.18 2.77 0.45
CA PRO A 150 -3.27 4.23 0.35
C PRO A 150 -4.38 4.78 1.26
N GLY A 151 -4.27 4.46 2.55
CA GLY A 151 -5.18 4.92 3.59
C GLY A 151 -4.81 6.31 4.13
N PRO A 152 -5.73 6.93 4.90
CA PRO A 152 -5.53 8.26 5.47
C PRO A 152 -4.30 8.33 6.40
N ARG A 153 -3.92 7.20 7.02
CA ARG A 153 -2.71 7.10 7.86
C ARG A 153 -1.42 7.37 7.06
N ASN A 154 -1.27 6.70 5.92
CA ASN A 154 -0.05 6.81 5.11
C ASN A 154 0.02 8.15 4.38
N GLN A 155 -1.12 8.65 3.92
CA GLN A 155 -1.22 9.98 3.30
C GLN A 155 -0.80 11.09 4.29
N ARG A 156 -1.29 11.06 5.53
CA ARG A 156 -0.93 12.04 6.58
C ARG A 156 0.55 12.00 6.93
N ARG A 157 1.13 10.82 7.11
CA ARG A 157 2.57 10.66 7.41
C ARG A 157 3.43 11.20 6.27
N PHE A 158 3.03 10.96 5.02
CA PHE A 158 3.77 11.43 3.86
C PHE A 158 3.62 12.94 3.64
N ALA A 159 2.43 13.49 3.82
CA ALA A 159 2.19 14.94 3.81
C ALA A 159 3.06 15.64 4.86
N ALA A 160 3.10 15.14 6.10
CA ALA A 160 3.95 15.71 7.15
C ALA A 160 5.44 15.75 6.78
N ALA A 161 5.94 14.75 6.05
CA ALA A 161 7.33 14.71 5.59
C ALA A 161 7.60 15.71 4.44
N LEU A 162 6.66 15.85 3.50
CA LEU A 162 6.76 16.81 2.39
C LEU A 162 6.63 18.26 2.87
N GLU A 163 5.76 18.49 3.84
CA GLU A 163 5.45 19.80 4.42
C GLU A 163 6.46 20.23 5.50
N ALA A 164 7.54 19.46 5.74
CA ALA A 164 8.55 19.76 6.76
C ALA A 164 9.26 21.12 6.56
N ARG A 165 9.16 21.70 5.35
CA ARG A 165 9.65 23.05 5.02
C ARG A 165 8.57 24.13 5.00
N GLY A 166 7.31 23.81 5.32
CA GLY A 166 6.19 24.77 5.34
C GLY A 166 5.45 24.94 4.01
N VAL A 167 5.82 24.19 2.97
CA VAL A 167 5.14 24.20 1.66
C VAL A 167 3.99 23.18 1.68
N PRO A 168 2.74 23.57 1.37
CA PRO A 168 1.60 22.65 1.33
C PRO A 168 1.78 21.59 0.23
N SER A 169 1.51 20.32 0.54
CA SER A 169 1.67 19.22 -0.42
C SER A 169 0.40 18.91 -1.24
N TYR A 170 -0.73 19.53 -0.91
CA TYR A 170 -2.04 19.35 -1.56
C TYR A 170 -2.51 17.88 -1.65
N LEU A 171 -2.03 17.02 -0.75
CA LEU A 171 -2.44 15.61 -0.66
C LEU A 171 -3.68 15.49 0.25
N PRO A 172 -4.64 14.60 -0.09
CA PRO A 172 -5.86 14.41 0.69
C PRO A 172 -5.56 13.85 2.09
N GLY A 173 -6.32 14.32 3.08
CA GLY A 173 -6.23 13.86 4.47
C GLY A 173 -5.69 14.91 5.44
N ARG A 174 -5.62 16.17 5.01
CA ARG A 174 -5.30 17.32 5.85
C ARG A 174 -6.47 17.59 6.82
N PRO A 175 -6.20 18.05 8.05
CA PRO A 175 -7.26 18.56 8.94
C PRO A 175 -8.07 19.71 8.31
N GLN A 176 -7.48 20.41 7.35
CA GLN A 176 -8.05 21.57 6.65
C GLN A 176 -9.02 21.19 5.53
N ASP A 177 -9.04 19.93 5.06
CA ASP A 177 -9.93 19.46 3.99
C ASP A 177 -11.38 19.23 4.49
N HIS A 178 -11.63 19.48 5.77
CA HIS A 178 -12.91 19.25 6.47
C HIS A 178 -13.51 20.54 7.06
N LEU A 179 -12.94 21.71 6.75
CA LEU A 179 -13.44 23.04 7.15
C LEU A 179 -13.93 23.78 5.90
#